data_AF-A0A1L5NM64-F1
#
_entry.id   AF-A0A1L5NM64-F1
#
_cell.length_a   1.000
_cell.length_b   1.000
_cell.length_c   1.000
_cell.angle_alpha   90.00
_cell.angle_beta   90.00
_cell.angle_gamma   90.00
#
_symmetry.space_group_name_H-M   'P 1'
#
loop_
_entity.id
_entity.type
_entity.pdbx_description
1 polymer ?
#
loop_
_entity_poly.entity_id
_entity_poly.type
_entity_poly.pdbx_seq_one_letter_code
_entity_poly.pdbx_strand_id
1 'polypeptide(L)'
;MSLNVKDPEAHRLAQAIAHATGQSMSRVVTDALRERYAQIEKQRGRASFEELLAIADRAAVHLKRPYADHAELLYDEDGLPK
;
A
#
# COMPACT_ATOMS: atom_id res chain seq x y z
N MET A 1 12.11 -17.50 21.21
CA MET A 1 11.24 -16.78 22.15
C MET A 1 9.82 -17.29 22.01
N SER A 2 9.04 -17.40 23.10
CA SER A 2 7.64 -17.84 23.06
C SER A 2 6.68 -16.66 23.21
N LEU A 3 5.67 -16.60 22.35
CA LEU A 3 4.53 -15.68 22.46
C LEU A 3 3.41 -16.44 23.17
N ASN A 4 2.96 -15.94 24.34
CA ASN A 4 1.84 -16.53 25.07
C ASN A 4 0.59 -15.68 24.89
N VAL A 5 -0.42 -16.23 24.22
CA VAL A 5 -1.71 -15.56 24.00
C VAL A 5 -2.78 -16.31 24.80
N LYS A 6 -3.26 -15.72 25.89
CA LYS A 6 -4.28 -16.28 26.78
C LYS A 6 -5.70 -15.86 26.37
N ASP A 7 -5.96 -15.88 25.08
CA ASP A 7 -7.27 -15.53 24.53
C ASP A 7 -7.95 -16.80 23.97
N PRO A 8 -9.10 -17.22 24.53
CA PRO A 8 -9.79 -18.44 24.09
C PRO A 8 -10.23 -18.40 22.62
N GLU A 9 -10.57 -17.22 22.11
CA GLU A 9 -11.01 -17.07 20.72
C GLU A 9 -9.84 -17.22 19.74
N ALA A 10 -8.69 -16.58 20.03
CA ALA A 10 -7.47 -16.73 19.25
C ALA A 10 -7.03 -18.20 19.19
N HIS A 11 -7.13 -18.93 20.31
CA HIS A 11 -6.84 -20.35 20.34
C HIS A 11 -7.79 -21.15 19.45
N ARG A 12 -9.11 -20.91 19.56
CA ARG A 12 -10.15 -21.57 18.75
C ARG A 12 -9.94 -21.33 17.26
N LEU A 13 -9.67 -20.08 16.86
CA LEU A 13 -9.46 -19.71 15.46
C LEU A 13 -8.17 -20.34 14.91
N ALA A 14 -7.07 -20.25 15.65
CA ALA A 14 -5.81 -20.86 15.24
C ALA A 14 -5.94 -22.39 15.09
N GLN A 15 -6.68 -23.04 15.98
CA GLN A 15 -6.92 -24.48 15.92
C GLN A 15 -7.80 -24.87 14.73
N ALA A 16 -8.88 -24.12 14.47
CA ALA A 16 -9.77 -24.36 13.34
C ALA A 16 -9.04 -24.24 12.00
N ILE A 17 -8.23 -23.18 11.83
CA ILE A 17 -7.43 -22.97 10.62
C ILE A 17 -6.37 -24.07 10.49
N ALA A 18 -5.64 -24.39 11.56
CA ALA A 18 -4.63 -25.45 11.56
C ALA A 18 -5.23 -26.80 11.12
N HIS A 19 -6.42 -27.14 11.61
CA HIS A 19 -7.13 -28.36 11.22
C HIS A 19 -7.54 -28.33 9.75
N ALA A 20 -8.08 -27.21 9.27
CA ALA A 20 -8.51 -27.05 7.88
C ALA A 20 -7.33 -27.06 6.88
N THR A 21 -6.16 -26.55 7.25
CA THR A 21 -4.99 -26.42 6.36
C THR A 21 -3.96 -27.53 6.53
N GLY A 22 -4.08 -28.37 7.57
CA GLY A 22 -3.07 -29.37 7.93
C GLY A 22 -1.76 -28.77 8.44
N GLN A 23 -1.75 -27.50 8.82
CA GLN A 23 -0.57 -26.81 9.34
C GLN A 23 -0.54 -26.81 10.87
N SER A 24 0.63 -26.57 11.47
CA SER A 24 0.71 -26.37 12.92
C SER A 24 0.10 -25.01 13.33
N MET A 25 -0.48 -24.93 14.53
CA MET A 25 -1.01 -23.67 15.06
C MET A 25 0.06 -22.56 15.08
N SER A 26 1.30 -22.90 15.41
CA SER A 26 2.42 -21.95 15.38
C SER A 26 2.65 -21.37 13.98
N ARG A 27 2.53 -22.19 12.93
CA ARG A 27 2.66 -21.73 11.54
C ARG A 27 1.50 -20.81 11.17
N VAL A 28 0.28 -21.21 11.48
CA VAL A 28 -0.93 -20.40 11.24
C VAL A 28 -0.82 -19.02 11.89
N VAL A 29 -0.46 -18.97 13.19
CA VAL A 29 -0.31 -17.70 13.92
C VAL A 29 0.82 -16.86 13.33
N THR A 30 1.96 -17.47 13.00
CA THR A 30 3.10 -16.76 12.41
C THR A 30 2.75 -16.16 11.05
N ASP A 31 2.05 -16.93 10.21
CA ASP A 31 1.68 -16.49 8.86
C ASP A 31 0.64 -15.37 8.92
N ALA A 32 -0.38 -15.48 9.80
CA ALA A 32 -1.36 -14.42 10.02
C ALA A 32 -0.74 -13.11 10.53
N LEU A 33 0.19 -13.21 11.48
CA LEU A 33 0.92 -12.03 11.99
C LEU A 33 1.81 -11.42 10.90
N ARG A 34 2.50 -12.24 10.09
CA ARG A 34 3.34 -11.78 8.99
C ARG A 34 2.51 -11.05 7.93
N GLU A 35 1.36 -11.59 7.55
CA GLU A 35 0.45 -10.97 6.60
C GLU A 35 -0.03 -9.61 7.12
N ARG A 36 -0.49 -9.56 8.38
CA ARG A 36 -0.94 -8.31 8.98
C ARG A 36 0.18 -7.27 9.06
N TYR A 37 1.38 -7.69 9.41
CA TYR A 37 2.56 -6.81 9.44
C TYR A 37 2.90 -6.27 8.05
N ALA A 38 2.92 -7.12 7.02
CA ALA A 38 3.17 -6.70 5.64
C ALA A 38 2.13 -5.70 5.13
N GLN A 39 0.85 -5.84 5.50
CA GLN A 39 -0.20 -4.87 5.17
C GLN A 39 0.07 -3.50 5.81
N ILE A 40 0.50 -3.47 7.07
CA ILE A 40 0.83 -2.23 7.80
C ILE A 40 2.05 -1.55 7.16
N GLU A 41 3.11 -2.31 6.86
CA GLU A 41 4.31 -1.76 6.22
C GLU A 41 4.02 -1.21 4.82
N LYS A 42 3.17 -1.89 4.04
CA LYS A 42 2.72 -1.38 2.74
C LYS A 42 1.95 -0.05 2.84
N GLN A 43 1.23 0.16 3.94
CA GLN A 43 0.55 1.44 4.20
C GLN A 43 1.54 2.53 4.61
N ARG A 44 2.57 2.20 5.40
CA ARG A 44 3.61 3.15 5.81
C ARG A 44 4.47 3.67 4.65
N GLY A 45 4.71 2.84 3.64
CA GLY A 45 5.47 3.24 2.45
C GLY A 45 4.70 4.16 1.48
N ARG A 46 3.42 4.43 1.73
CA ARG A 46 2.62 5.36 0.93
C ARG A 46 2.61 6.72 1.60
N ALA A 47 2.97 7.75 0.83
CA ALA A 47 2.76 9.12 1.27
C ALA A 47 1.28 9.32 1.65
N SER A 48 1.06 9.93 2.80
CA SER A 48 -0.25 10.39 3.23
C SER A 48 -0.82 11.38 2.21
N PHE A 49 -2.15 11.54 2.24
CA PHE A 49 -2.82 12.54 1.38
C PHE A 49 -2.27 13.95 1.62
N GLU A 50 -1.95 14.28 2.87
CA GLU A 50 -1.35 15.57 3.25
C GLU A 50 0.05 15.75 2.66
N GLU A 51 0.89 14.72 2.69
CA GLU A 51 2.21 14.76 2.06
C GLU A 51 2.14 14.91 0.54
N LEU A 52 1.18 14.22 -0.11
CA LEU A 52 0.93 14.39 -1.54
C LEU A 52 0.47 15.81 -1.89
N LEU A 53 -0.42 16.40 -1.07
CA LEU A 53 -0.89 17.76 -1.26
C LEU A 53 0.24 18.78 -1.07
N ALA A 54 1.07 18.59 -0.05
CA ALA A 54 2.25 19.43 0.18
C ALA A 54 3.25 19.35 -0.99
N ILE A 55 3.42 18.19 -1.62
CA ILE A 55 4.22 18.06 -2.85
C ILE A 55 3.57 18.84 -3.99
N ALA A 56 2.26 18.71 -4.19
CA ALA A 56 1.52 19.40 -5.24
C ALA A 56 1.61 20.93 -5.10
N ASP A 57 1.43 21.45 -3.89
CA ASP A 57 1.53 22.89 -3.60
C ASP A 57 2.93 23.43 -3.89
N ARG A 58 3.98 22.70 -3.48
CA ARG A 58 5.37 23.06 -3.80
C ARG A 58 5.62 23.07 -5.31
N ALA A 59 5.10 22.08 -6.04
CA ALA A 59 5.25 22.02 -7.49
C ALA A 59 4.49 23.16 -8.20
N ALA A 60 3.30 23.52 -7.71
CA ALA A 60 2.44 24.54 -8.30
C ALA A 60 3.09 25.93 -8.33
N VAL A 61 3.93 26.28 -7.34
CA VAL A 61 4.66 27.56 -7.30
C VAL A 61 5.59 27.75 -8.50
N HIS A 62 6.09 26.65 -9.07
CA HIS A 62 7.01 26.70 -10.21
C HIS A 62 6.31 26.71 -11.57
N LEU A 63 4.99 26.49 -11.61
CA LEU A 63 4.22 26.46 -12.85
C LEU A 63 3.91 27.88 -13.33
N LYS A 64 4.45 28.25 -14.49
CA LYS A 64 4.12 29.51 -15.17
C LYS A 64 2.87 29.34 -16.02
N ARG A 65 1.93 30.28 -15.90
CA ARG A 65 0.72 30.35 -16.73
C ARG A 65 0.91 31.40 -17.85
N PRO A 66 0.26 31.21 -19.02
CA PRO A 66 -0.59 30.09 -19.40
C PRO A 66 0.19 28.78 -19.56
N TYR A 67 -0.46 27.65 -19.33
CA TYR A 67 0.15 26.35 -19.59
C TYR A 67 0.35 26.18 -21.09
N ALA A 68 1.49 25.60 -21.49
CA ALA A 68 1.69 25.23 -22.89
C ALA A 68 0.60 24.25 -23.31
N ASP A 69 0.00 24.47 -24.47
CA ASP A 69 -0.86 23.48 -25.07
C ASP A 69 0.02 22.30 -25.51
N HIS A 70 -0.06 21.22 -24.75
CA HIS A 70 0.69 20.00 -25.05
C HIS A 70 0.36 19.42 -26.43
N ALA A 71 -0.85 19.65 -26.95
CA ALA A 71 -1.21 19.21 -28.28
C ALA A 71 -0.38 19.95 -29.33
N GLU A 72 -0.38 21.29 -29.29
CA GLU A 72 0.42 22.13 -30.19
C GLU A 72 1.93 21.90 -30.02
N LEU A 73 2.38 21.69 -28.78
CA LEU A 73 3.80 21.50 -28.46
C LEU A 73 4.35 20.16 -28.98
N LEU A 74 3.58 19.08 -28.84
CA LEU A 74 4.09 17.72 -29.05
C LEU A 74 3.65 17.10 -30.37
N TYR A 75 2.59 17.62 -31.00
CA TYR A 75 2.02 17.03 -32.21
C TYR A 75 1.93 18.03 -33.35
N ASP A 76 2.12 17.54 -34.58
CA ASP A 76 1.89 18.29 -35.82
C ASP A 76 0.41 18.34 -36.20
N GLU A 77 0.10 18.97 -37.33
CA GLU A 77 -1.28 19.17 -37.78
C GLU A 77 -1.97 17.85 -38.18
N ASP A 78 -1.19 16.81 -38.49
CA ASP A 78 -1.68 15.47 -38.77
C ASP A 78 -1.84 14.62 -37.49
N GLY A 79 -1.46 15.17 -36.33
CA GLY A 79 -1.52 14.52 -35.02
C GLY A 79 -0.35 13.56 -34.77
N LEU A 80 0.73 13.65 -35.56
CA LEU A 80 1.94 12.86 -35.36
C LEU A 80 2.91 13.57 -34.40
N PRO A 81 3.72 12.83 -33.62
CA PRO A 81 4.73 13.42 -32.78
C PRO A 81 5.73 14.26 -33.59
N LYS A 82 5.97 15.49 -33.15
CA LYS A 82 7.01 16.38 -33.68
C LYS A 82 8.42 15.92 -33.31
#